data_AF-A0ABD0NM14-F1
#
_entry.id   AF-A0ABD0NM14-F1
#
_cell.length_a   1.000
_cell.length_b   1.000
_cell.length_c   1.000
_cell.angle_alpha   90.00
_cell.angle_beta   90.00
_cell.angle_gamma   90.00
#
_symmetry.space_group_name_H-M   'P 1'
#
loop_
_entity.id
_entity.type
_entity.pdbx_description
1 polymer ?
#
loop_
_entity_poly.entity_id
_entity_poly.type
_entity_poly.pdbx_seq_one_letter_code
_entity_poly.pdbx_strand_id
1 'polypeptide(L)'
;VSWDTEEEDERKGRGCMLQYQHSLIRVLTVFTAESPDPSSPSPAYFLGSDWQVDVTRLVRYFLRVGDTSVARLQAGTVLTGKAVGVTTVQ
;
A
#
# COMPACT_ATOMS: atom_id res chain seq x y z
N VAL A 1 -1.82 27.17 -6.42
CA VAL A 1 -2.72 27.54 -5.29
C VAL A 1 -3.49 26.27 -4.94
N SER A 2 -3.34 25.64 -3.78
CA SER A 2 -2.55 25.96 -2.60
C SER A 2 -1.81 24.71 -2.10
N TRP A 3 -0.65 24.94 -1.49
CA TRP A 3 0.12 23.94 -0.76
C TRP A 3 -0.38 23.92 0.69
N ASP A 4 -1.66 23.64 0.91
CA ASP A 4 -2.25 23.62 2.26
C ASP A 4 -2.36 22.18 2.78
N THR A 5 -1.23 21.56 3.13
CA THR A 5 -1.21 20.49 4.16
C THR A 5 0.14 20.40 4.88
N GLU A 6 0.89 21.51 4.97
CA GLU A 6 2.10 21.61 5.79
C GLU A 6 1.83 22.26 7.16
N GLU A 7 0.56 22.45 7.54
CA GLU A 7 0.17 23.01 8.84
C GLU A 7 -0.14 21.94 9.90
N GLU A 8 0.78 20.99 10.08
CA GLU A 8 0.77 20.11 11.27
C GLU A 8 2.15 20.11 11.97
N ASP A 9 2.95 21.17 11.75
CA ASP A 9 4.34 21.27 12.24
C ASP A 9 4.54 22.46 13.24
N GLU A 10 3.45 22.99 13.81
CA GLU A 10 3.46 24.18 14.69
C GLU A 10 3.55 23.89 16.20
N ARG A 11 4.08 22.73 16.60
CA ARG A 11 4.50 22.50 18.00
C ARG A 11 5.99 22.23 18.11
N LYS A 12 6.81 23.14 17.59
CA LYS A 12 8.27 23.15 17.79
C LYS A 12 8.64 23.61 19.21
N GLY A 13 8.39 22.74 20.19
CA GLY A 13 9.12 22.76 21.45
C GLY A 13 10.59 22.38 21.23
N ARG A 14 11.51 22.89 22.07
CA ARG A 14 12.96 22.57 22.00
C ARG A 14 13.27 21.14 22.49
N GLY A 15 12.62 20.14 21.89
CA GLY A 15 12.76 18.72 22.21
C GLY A 15 12.79 17.84 20.95
N CYS A 16 13.10 16.55 21.13
CA CYS A 16 13.04 15.58 20.04
C CYS A 16 11.62 15.50 19.46
N MET A 17 11.47 15.73 18.16
CA MET A 17 10.22 15.56 17.44
C MET A 17 10.05 14.08 17.07
N LEU A 18 8.84 13.55 17.24
CA LEU A 18 8.51 12.20 16.74
C LEU A 18 8.65 12.19 15.22
N GLN A 19 9.40 11.20 14.70
CA GLN A 19 9.52 10.96 13.28
C GLN A 19 8.71 9.72 12.93
N TYR A 20 7.74 9.87 12.03
CA TYR A 20 6.93 8.76 11.55
C TYR A 20 7.48 8.22 10.24
N GLN A 21 7.40 6.91 10.05
CA GLN A 21 7.96 6.25 8.87
C GLN A 21 7.11 6.51 7.62
N HIS A 22 7.80 6.55 6.47
CA HIS A 22 7.20 6.53 5.15
C HIS A 22 7.64 5.24 4.43
N SER A 23 6.67 4.51 3.89
CA SER A 23 6.93 3.23 3.22
C SER A 23 6.10 3.12 1.94
N LEU A 24 6.68 2.50 0.91
CA LEU A 24 5.94 2.19 -0.31
C LEU A 24 5.09 0.93 -0.12
N ILE A 25 3.84 0.99 -0.59
CA ILE A 25 2.96 -0.16 -0.70
C ILE A 25 3.12 -0.78 -2.09
N ARG A 26 3.25 -2.11 -2.12
CA ARG A 26 3.12 -2.93 -3.33
C ARG A 26 2.04 -3.97 -3.13
N VAL A 27 1.16 -4.09 -4.12
CA VAL A 27 0.14 -5.13 -4.19
C VAL A 27 0.56 -6.11 -5.27
N LEU A 28 0.80 -7.35 -4.85
CA LEU A 28 1.21 -8.44 -5.70
C LEU A 28 0.07 -9.47 -5.79
N THR A 29 -0.12 -10.04 -6.97
CA THR A 29 -1.09 -11.13 -7.18
C THR A 29 -0.49 -12.23 -8.03
N VAL A 30 -0.95 -13.47 -7.83
CA VAL A 30 -0.64 -14.58 -8.73
C VAL A 30 -1.46 -14.41 -10.01
N PHE A 31 -0.84 -14.69 -11.15
CA PHE A 31 -1.49 -14.70 -12.44
C PHE A 31 -1.49 -16.12 -12.99
N THR A 32 -2.66 -16.75 -12.99
CA THR A 32 -2.88 -18.12 -13.49
C THR A 32 -3.79 -18.08 -14.70
N ALA A 33 -3.66 -19.10 -15.56
CA ALA A 33 -4.59 -19.36 -16.64
C ALA A 33 -5.24 -20.73 -16.47
N GLU A 34 -6.41 -20.92 -17.06
CA GLU A 34 -7.01 -22.25 -17.18
C GLU A 34 -6.11 -23.14 -18.06
N SER A 35 -5.98 -24.40 -17.67
CA SER A 35 -5.22 -25.36 -18.47
C SER A 35 -5.97 -25.62 -19.79
N PRO A 36 -5.29 -25.59 -20.94
CA PRO A 36 -5.91 -25.98 -22.22
C PRO A 36 -6.28 -27.48 -22.25
N ASP A 37 -5.71 -28.28 -21.34
CA ASP A 37 -6.08 -29.68 -21.15
C ASP A 37 -7.13 -29.81 -20.03
N PRO A 38 -8.38 -30.19 -20.35
CA PRO A 38 -9.46 -30.34 -19.36
C PRO A 38 -9.23 -31.49 -18.38
N SER A 39 -8.28 -32.39 -18.65
CA SER A 39 -7.89 -33.46 -17.73
C SER A 39 -6.78 -33.04 -16.75
N SER A 40 -6.19 -31.86 -16.96
CA SER A 40 -5.12 -31.36 -16.11
C SER A 40 -5.67 -30.86 -14.77
N PRO A 41 -5.18 -31.39 -13.64
CA PRO A 41 -5.67 -31.01 -12.32
C PRO A 41 -5.12 -29.67 -11.80
N SER A 42 -4.16 -29.07 -12.51
CA SER A 42 -3.45 -27.86 -12.05
C SER A 42 -3.62 -26.68 -13.00
N PRO A 43 -3.72 -25.44 -12.48
CA PRO A 43 -3.74 -24.25 -13.33
C PRO A 43 -2.45 -24.11 -14.15
N ALA A 44 -2.56 -23.51 -15.32
CA ALA A 44 -1.41 -23.18 -16.14
C ALA A 44 -0.72 -21.92 -15.60
N TYR A 45 0.57 -22.03 -15.31
CA TYR A 45 1.41 -20.92 -14.86
C TYR A 45 2.23 -20.39 -16.04
N PHE A 46 2.23 -19.07 -16.26
CA PHE A 46 2.96 -18.47 -17.38
C PHE A 46 4.48 -18.46 -17.15
N LEU A 47 4.92 -17.97 -15.99
CA LEU A 47 6.35 -17.82 -15.63
C LEU A 47 6.77 -18.68 -14.42
N GLY A 48 5.89 -19.57 -13.94
CA GLY A 48 6.11 -20.38 -12.74
C GLY A 48 5.06 -20.16 -11.66
N SER A 49 4.98 -21.09 -10.70
CA SER A 49 3.99 -21.06 -9.61
C SER A 49 4.30 -20.04 -8.51
N ASP A 50 5.54 -19.57 -8.45
CA ASP A 50 6.03 -18.54 -7.53
C ASP A 50 5.94 -17.13 -8.14
N TRP A 51 5.62 -17.03 -9.42
CA TRP A 51 5.56 -15.76 -10.12
C TRP A 51 4.37 -14.90 -9.69
N GLN A 52 4.64 -13.62 -9.45
CA GLN A 52 3.65 -12.62 -9.04
C GLN A 52 3.73 -11.38 -9.91
N VAL A 53 2.57 -10.76 -10.15
CA VAL A 53 2.42 -9.50 -10.88
C VAL A 53 2.25 -8.37 -9.89
N ASP A 54 3.03 -7.31 -10.06
CA ASP A 54 2.77 -6.03 -9.38
C ASP A 54 1.56 -5.35 -10.04
N VAL A 55 0.42 -5.38 -9.34
CA VAL A 55 -0.83 -4.74 -9.75
C VAL A 55 -1.09 -3.42 -9.03
N THR A 56 -0.10 -2.90 -8.30
CA THR A 56 -0.24 -1.69 -7.46
C THR A 56 -0.84 -0.52 -8.25
N ARG A 57 -0.39 -0.29 -9.48
CA ARG A 57 -0.92 0.81 -10.32
C ARG A 57 -2.39 0.67 -10.67
N LEU A 58 -2.89 -0.57 -10.78
CA LEU A 58 -4.30 -0.85 -11.10
C LEU A 58 -5.19 -0.62 -9.88
N VAL A 59 -4.70 -0.93 -8.68
CA VAL A 59 -5.51 -0.92 -7.45
C VAL A 59 -5.26 0.30 -6.55
N ARG A 60 -4.25 1.13 -6.81
CA ARG A 60 -3.81 2.25 -5.94
C ARG A 60 -4.90 3.24 -5.53
N TYR A 61 -5.97 3.37 -6.31
CA TYR A 61 -7.09 4.26 -6.01
C TYR A 61 -8.19 3.61 -5.16
N PHE A 62 -8.12 2.29 -4.99
CA PHE A 62 -8.99 1.52 -4.12
C PHE A 62 -8.38 1.30 -2.73
N LEU A 63 -7.04 1.41 -2.63
CA LEU A 63 -6.31 1.28 -1.37
C LEU A 63 -6.72 2.37 -0.36
N ARG A 64 -7.03 1.96 0.87
CA ARG A 64 -7.47 2.84 1.95
C ARG A 64 -6.82 2.45 3.28
N VAL A 65 -6.53 3.45 4.10
CA VAL A 65 -6.16 3.23 5.51
C VAL A 65 -7.44 3.17 6.33
N GLY A 66 -7.58 2.15 7.18
CA GLY A 66 -8.77 1.97 8.04
C GLY A 66 -8.95 3.13 9.03
N ASP A 67 -7.95 3.32 9.89
CA ASP A 67 -7.86 4.46 10.82
C ASP A 67 -6.87 5.51 10.31
N THR A 68 -7.40 6.64 9.84
CA THR A 68 -6.62 7.77 9.29
C THR A 68 -6.01 8.68 10.35
N SER A 69 -6.33 8.47 11.63
CA SER A 69 -5.63 9.13 12.74
C SER A 69 -4.23 8.52 12.96
N VAL A 70 -4.06 7.22 12.65
CA VAL A 70 -2.80 6.48 12.83
C VAL A 70 -1.87 6.63 11.62
N ALA A 71 -2.41 6.57 10.39
CA ALA A 71 -1.61 6.66 9.16
C ALA A 71 -2.39 7.29 8.00
N ARG A 72 -1.70 7.71 6.94
CA ARG A 72 -2.32 8.19 5.69
C ARG A 72 -1.66 7.56 4.47
N LEU A 73 -2.42 7.43 3.39
CA LEU A 73 -1.92 7.00 2.09
C LEU A 73 -1.75 8.21 1.16
N GLN A 74 -0.51 8.59 0.86
CA GLN A 74 -0.17 9.67 -0.06
C GLN A 74 0.02 9.13 -1.48
N ALA A 75 -0.46 9.88 -2.47
CA ALA A 75 -0.36 9.54 -3.90
C ALA A 75 -0.86 8.12 -4.29
N GLY A 76 -1.63 7.47 -3.41
CA GLY A 76 -2.16 6.11 -3.58
C GLY A 76 -1.16 4.98 -3.30
N THR A 77 0.10 5.26 -2.94
CA THR A 77 1.12 4.19 -2.76
C THR A 77 2.14 4.45 -1.65
N VAL A 78 2.15 5.63 -1.04
CA VAL A 78 3.09 5.97 0.05
C VAL A 78 2.34 5.98 1.36
N LEU A 79 2.59 5.00 2.22
CA LEU A 79 2.04 4.96 3.57
C LEU A 79 2.90 5.80 4.50
N THR A 80 2.28 6.75 5.18
CA THR A 80 2.94 7.66 6.13
C THR A 80 2.28 7.50 7.49
N GLY A 81 3.07 7.25 8.54
CA GLY A 81 2.58 7.28 9.91
C GLY A 81 2.22 8.71 10.36
N LYS A 82 1.20 8.83 11.21
CA LYS A 82 0.73 10.10 11.78
C LYS A 82 0.69 10.10 13.31
N ALA A 83 0.40 8.95 13.92
CA ALA A 83 0.34 8.78 15.37
C ALA A 83 0.73 7.36 15.76
N VAL A 84 0.98 7.15 17.05
CA VAL A 84 1.18 5.79 17.59
C VAL A 84 -0.14 5.04 17.54
N GLY A 85 -0.13 3.81 17.00
CA GLY A 85 -1.32 2.97 16.93
C GLY A 85 -1.14 1.81 15.96
N VAL A 86 -2.23 1.06 15.76
CA VAL A 86 -2.32 -0.03 14.79
C VAL A 86 -3.53 0.25 13.90
N THR A 87 -3.34 0.10 12.59
CA THR A 87 -4.38 0.29 11.58
C THR A 87 -4.18 -0.73 10.47
N THR A 88 -5.14 -0.83 9.55
CA THR A 88 -5.08 -1.72 8.39
C THR A 88 -5.00 -0.92 7.10
N VAL A 89 -4.47 -1.55 6.06
CA VAL A 89 -4.64 -1.10 4.68
C VAL A 89 -5.52 -2.12 3.97
N GLN A 90 -6.55 -1.64 3.27
CA GLN A 90 -7.52 -2.44 2.52
C GLN A 90 -7.53 -2.04 1.07
#